data_AF-A0A538B2F1-F1
#
_entry.id   AF-A0A538B2F1-F1
#
_cell.length_a   1.000
_cell.length_b   1.000
_cell.length_c   1.000
_cell.angle_alpha   90.00
_cell.angle_beta   90.00
_cell.angle_gamma   90.00
#
_symmetry.space_group_name_H-M   'P 1'
#
loop_
_entity.id
_entity.type
_entity.pdbx_description
1 polymer ?
#
loop_
_entity_poly.entity_id
_entity_poly.type
_entity_poly.pdbx_seq_one_letter_code
_entity_poly.pdbx_strand_id
1 'polypeptide(L)'
;MWQLSEAVDGMAEAAGALDVPVVGGNVSLYNESRGRDIDPTPVVGMVGLIDELDRRPPGAHLVDESRVLLLGDAGATSLAGSAWAKLRGHVGGELPGVDYERHRAVLEVVRRLVADGMLAGVHDVSDGGIGVALAEMAFAGGVGFRVTGIDSHAQLF
;
A
#
# COMPACT_ATOMS: atom_id res chain seq x y z
N MET A 1 -21.26 -9.69 13.11
CA MET A 1 -21.87 -8.35 12.95
C MET A 1 -20.88 -7.24 13.31
N TRP A 2 -20.19 -7.28 14.46
CA TRP A 2 -19.21 -6.25 14.85
C TRP A 2 -18.14 -5.98 13.77
N GLN A 3 -17.42 -7.02 13.32
CA GLN A 3 -16.38 -6.86 12.29
C GLN A 3 -16.85 -6.21 10.98
N LEU A 4 -18.10 -6.47 10.57
CA LEU A 4 -18.68 -5.85 9.39
C LEU A 4 -18.91 -4.35 9.62
N SER A 5 -19.44 -3.97 10.79
CA SER A 5 -19.62 -2.57 11.17
C SER A 5 -18.30 -1.83 11.15
N GLU A 6 -17.29 -2.35 11.86
CA GLU A 6 -15.97 -1.70 11.93
C GLU A 6 -15.29 -1.57 10.57
N ALA A 7 -15.43 -2.58 9.69
CA ALA A 7 -14.91 -2.50 8.33
C ALA A 7 -15.63 -1.43 7.51
N VAL A 8 -16.96 -1.31 7.62
CA VAL A 8 -17.74 -0.26 6.96
C VAL A 8 -17.39 1.12 7.51
N ASP A 9 -17.28 1.26 8.82
CA ASP A 9 -16.96 2.51 9.50
C ASP A 9 -15.54 2.98 9.12
N GLY A 10 -14.55 2.08 9.12
CA GLY A 10 -13.19 2.39 8.67
C GLY A 10 -13.09 2.74 7.18
N MET A 11 -13.84 2.06 6.31
CA MET A 11 -13.93 2.44 4.89
C MET A 11 -14.58 3.82 4.71
N ALA A 12 -15.63 4.13 5.48
CA ALA A 12 -16.30 5.43 5.43
C ALA A 12 -15.40 6.55 5.94
N GLU A 13 -14.64 6.31 7.00
CA GLU A 13 -13.62 7.23 7.51
C GLU A 13 -12.56 7.54 6.45
N ALA A 14 -11.97 6.50 5.85
CA ALA A 14 -10.95 6.66 4.81
C ALA A 14 -11.51 7.37 3.56
N ALA A 15 -12.71 7.01 3.11
CA ALA A 15 -13.40 7.65 2.00
C ALA A 15 -13.64 9.15 2.26
N GLY A 16 -14.09 9.50 3.46
CA GLY A 16 -14.30 10.88 3.88
C GLY A 16 -12.99 11.68 3.95
N ALA A 17 -11.95 11.10 4.54
CA ALA A 17 -10.65 11.78 4.69
C ALA A 17 -9.91 11.98 3.35
N LEU A 18 -10.03 11.02 2.43
CA LEU A 18 -9.40 11.08 1.12
C LEU A 18 -10.27 11.79 0.06
N ASP A 19 -11.49 12.18 0.41
CA ASP A 19 -12.47 12.80 -0.50
C ASP A 19 -12.74 11.91 -1.74
N VAL A 20 -12.94 10.61 -1.48
CA VAL A 20 -13.22 9.60 -2.50
C VAL A 20 -14.61 9.00 -2.27
N PRO A 21 -15.58 9.23 -3.17
CA PRO A 21 -16.92 8.69 -2.99
C PRO A 21 -16.99 7.20 -3.31
N VAL A 22 -17.82 6.47 -2.57
CA VAL A 22 -18.21 5.09 -2.90
C VAL A 22 -19.41 5.14 -3.84
N VAL A 23 -19.20 4.75 -5.11
CA VAL A 23 -20.21 4.83 -6.17
C VAL A 23 -21.00 3.52 -6.38
N GLY A 24 -20.55 2.42 -5.79
CA GLY A 24 -21.19 1.11 -5.90
C GLY A 24 -20.40 0.02 -5.18
N GLY A 25 -21.00 -1.16 -5.04
CA GLY A 25 -20.36 -2.29 -4.37
C GLY A 25 -21.25 -3.52 -4.27
N ASN A 26 -20.69 -4.59 -3.70
CA ASN A 26 -21.39 -5.82 -3.38
C ASN A 26 -21.08 -6.24 -1.94
N VAL A 27 -22.01 -6.92 -1.28
CA VAL A 27 -21.81 -7.47 0.05
C VAL A 27 -22.05 -8.98 -0.01
N SER A 28 -21.03 -9.75 0.36
CA SER A 28 -21.11 -11.21 0.49
C SER A 28 -20.96 -11.59 1.97
N LEU A 29 -22.01 -12.18 2.54
CA LEU A 29 -22.07 -12.58 3.95
C LEU A 29 -22.06 -14.10 4.10
N TYR A 30 -21.84 -14.57 5.33
CA TYR A 30 -21.81 -15.99 5.69
C TYR A 30 -20.71 -16.77 4.98
N ASN A 31 -19.57 -16.11 4.76
CA ASN A 31 -18.37 -16.72 4.23
C ASN A 31 -17.64 -17.48 5.34
N GLU A 32 -18.12 -18.70 5.59
CA GLU A 32 -17.53 -19.61 6.55
C GLU A 32 -17.34 -21.00 5.94
N SER A 33 -16.38 -21.74 6.46
CA SER A 33 -16.21 -23.16 6.16
C SER A 33 -15.90 -23.93 7.43
N ARG A 34 -16.69 -24.98 7.70
CA ARG A 34 -16.53 -25.85 8.88
C ARG A 34 -16.56 -25.06 10.20
N GLY A 35 -17.45 -24.07 10.30
CA GLY A 35 -17.62 -23.24 11.50
C GLY A 35 -16.47 -22.26 11.75
N ARG A 36 -15.66 -21.97 10.72
CA ARG A 36 -14.62 -20.94 10.75
C ARG A 36 -14.94 -19.87 9.72
N ASP A 37 -15.14 -18.65 10.21
CA ASP A 37 -15.27 -17.46 9.38
C ASP A 37 -13.96 -17.13 8.65
N ILE A 38 -14.08 -16.50 7.49
CA ILE A 38 -12.94 -15.79 6.87
C ILE A 38 -12.59 -14.54 7.67
N ASP A 39 -11.37 -14.02 7.46
CA ASP A 39 -11.02 -12.69 7.96
C ASP A 39 -11.90 -11.61 7.26
N PRO A 40 -12.25 -10.50 7.94
CA PRO A 40 -12.95 -9.40 7.30
C PRO A 40 -12.17 -8.89 6.08
N THR A 41 -12.73 -9.02 4.89
CA THR A 41 -12.02 -8.80 3.62
C THR A 41 -12.74 -7.75 2.76
N PRO A 42 -12.66 -6.45 3.10
CA PRO A 42 -13.12 -5.40 2.20
C PRO A 42 -12.21 -5.38 0.96
N VAL A 43 -12.81 -5.52 -0.22
CA VAL A 43 -12.09 -5.40 -1.51
C VAL A 43 -12.54 -4.10 -2.16
N VAL A 44 -11.59 -3.18 -2.35
CA VAL A 44 -11.86 -1.84 -2.89
C VAL A 44 -11.32 -1.75 -4.32
N GLY A 45 -12.22 -1.40 -5.26
CA GLY A 45 -11.86 -1.05 -6.62
C GLY A 45 -11.88 0.46 -6.82
N MET A 46 -10.85 0.99 -7.47
CA MET A 46 -10.69 2.43 -7.68
C MET A 46 -10.67 2.75 -9.18
N VAL A 47 -11.33 3.85 -9.56
CA VAL A 47 -11.29 4.40 -10.92
C VAL A 47 -10.89 5.86 -10.81
N GLY A 48 -9.93 6.28 -11.64
CA GLY A 48 -9.48 7.66 -11.76
C GLY A 48 -9.48 8.10 -13.22
N LEU A 49 -9.57 9.42 -13.43
CA LEU A 49 -9.43 10.04 -14.73
C LEU A 49 -8.02 10.62 -14.88
N ILE A 50 -7.43 10.42 -16.05
CA ILE A 50 -6.23 11.13 -16.50
C ILE A 50 -6.71 12.07 -17.60
N ASP A 51 -6.61 13.38 -17.38
CA ASP A 51 -7.14 14.40 -18.29
C ASP A 51 -6.44 14.34 -19.66
N GLU A 52 -5.12 14.24 -19.65
CA GLU A 52 -4.28 14.11 -20.84
C GLU A 52 -3.24 13.01 -20.62
N LEU A 53 -3.18 12.04 -21.54
CA LEU A 53 -2.22 10.95 -21.51
C LEU A 53 -1.23 11.11 -22.67
N ASP A 54 -0.33 12.07 -22.52
CA ASP A 54 0.73 12.40 -23.49
C ASP A 54 1.94 11.45 -23.39
N ARG A 55 2.13 10.83 -22.22
CA ARG A 55 3.16 9.85 -21.92
C ARG A 55 2.61 8.68 -21.11
N ARG A 56 3.28 7.54 -21.25
CA ARG A 56 3.00 6.37 -20.41
C ARG A 56 3.48 6.66 -18.98
N PRO A 57 2.67 6.39 -17.95
CA PRO A 57 3.13 6.46 -16.56
C PRO A 57 4.30 5.50 -16.31
N PRO A 58 5.22 5.83 -15.38
CA PRO A 58 6.33 4.97 -15.03
C PRO A 58 5.82 3.62 -14.50
N GLY A 59 6.52 2.54 -14.87
CA GLY A 59 6.25 1.23 -14.31
C GLY A 59 6.91 1.01 -12.95
N ALA A 60 6.55 -0.10 -12.32
CA ALA A 60 7.14 -0.62 -11.09
C ALA A 60 8.52 -1.28 -11.34
N HIS A 61 9.55 -0.48 -11.60
CA HIS A 61 10.89 -0.99 -11.92
C HIS A 61 12.00 -0.04 -11.49
N LEU A 62 13.18 -0.61 -11.19
CA LEU A 62 14.40 0.16 -11.05
C LEU A 62 15.02 0.45 -12.42
N VAL A 63 15.71 1.58 -12.50
CA VAL A 63 16.50 1.99 -13.66
C VAL A 63 17.92 2.24 -13.20
N ASP A 64 18.90 1.78 -13.98
CA ASP A 64 20.31 1.95 -13.67
C ASP A 64 20.68 3.44 -13.50
N GLU A 65 21.71 3.72 -12.72
CA GLU A 65 22.21 5.08 -12.44
C GLU A 65 21.17 6.05 -11.84
N SER A 66 20.03 5.56 -11.36
CA SER A 66 18.97 6.36 -10.72
C SER A 66 19.15 6.45 -9.20
N ARG A 67 18.32 7.26 -8.54
CA ARG A 67 18.19 7.29 -7.07
C ARG A 67 16.85 6.71 -6.66
N VAL A 68 16.87 5.89 -5.61
CA VAL A 68 15.66 5.34 -5.00
C VAL A 68 15.31 6.20 -3.79
N LEU A 69 14.06 6.64 -3.73
CA LEU A 69 13.52 7.47 -2.66
C LEU A 69 12.30 6.77 -2.07
N LEU A 70 12.24 6.70 -0.74
CA LEU A 70 11.02 6.33 -0.02
C LEU A 70 10.23 7.60 0.26
N LEU A 71 8.97 7.64 -0.15
CA LEU A 71 8.06 8.75 0.13
C LEU A 71 7.17 8.40 1.32
N GLY A 72 7.01 9.36 2.23
CA GLY A 72 6.30 9.16 3.48
C GLY A 72 7.24 8.81 4.63
N ASP A 73 6.65 8.42 5.75
CA ASP A 73 7.36 8.05 6.97
C ASP A 73 7.10 6.57 7.22
N ALA A 74 8.16 5.82 7.54
CA ALA A 74 8.03 4.42 7.93
C ALA A 74 7.35 4.27 9.31
N GLY A 75 7.17 5.37 10.05
CA GLY A 75 6.58 5.39 11.38
C GLY A 75 7.38 4.55 12.37
N ALA A 76 6.74 4.16 13.47
CA ALA A 76 7.27 3.10 14.31
C ALA A 76 7.08 1.77 13.58
N THR A 77 8.20 1.06 13.33
CA THR A 77 8.17 -0.25 12.69
C THR A 77 7.31 -1.22 13.49
N SER A 78 6.25 -1.73 12.88
CA SER A 78 5.37 -2.76 13.44
C SER A 78 5.24 -3.92 12.46
N LEU A 79 5.41 -5.14 12.96
CA LEU A 79 5.15 -6.37 12.20
C LEU A 79 3.72 -6.88 12.41
N ALA A 80 2.90 -6.19 13.22
CA ALA A 80 1.52 -6.61 13.46
C ALA A 80 0.73 -6.56 12.16
N GLY A 81 0.01 -7.64 11.85
CA GLY A 81 -0.77 -7.75 10.62
C GLY A 81 0.04 -7.88 9.32
N SER A 82 1.38 -7.87 9.37
CA SER A 82 2.20 -7.97 8.15
C SER A 82 2.23 -9.38 7.56
N ALA A 83 2.56 -9.47 6.28
CA ALA A 83 2.76 -10.76 5.60
C ALA A 83 3.85 -11.61 6.31
N TRP A 84 4.89 -10.96 6.84
CA TRP A 84 5.93 -11.63 7.61
C TRP A 84 5.37 -12.28 8.89
N ALA A 85 4.57 -11.55 9.68
CA ALA A 85 3.98 -12.12 10.90
C ALA A 85 3.04 -13.28 10.59
N LYS A 86 2.24 -13.17 9.52
CA LYS A 86 1.36 -14.23 9.03
C LYS A 86 2.15 -15.50 8.68
N LEU A 87 3.28 -15.37 7.98
CA LEU A 87 4.17 -16.51 7.65
C LEU A 87 4.80 -17.16 8.88
N ARG A 88 4.91 -16.43 9.99
CA ARG A 88 5.36 -16.95 11.30
C ARG A 88 4.23 -17.48 12.17
N GLY A 89 2.99 -17.51 11.66
CA GLY A 89 1.82 -17.94 12.43
C GLY A 89 1.45 -16.97 13.55
N HIS A 90 1.88 -15.72 13.47
CA HIS A 90 1.53 -14.68 14.43
C HIS A 90 0.29 -13.94 13.94
N VAL A 91 -0.76 -13.97 14.77
CA VAL A 91 -2.04 -13.30 14.52
C VAL A 91 -2.31 -12.43 15.73
N GLY A 92 -2.30 -11.11 15.54
CA GLY A 92 -2.49 -10.11 16.60
C GLY A 92 -1.45 -8.98 16.55
N GLY A 93 -1.46 -8.17 17.61
CA GLY A 93 -0.71 -6.93 17.71
C GLY A 93 -1.60 -5.71 17.44
N GLU A 94 -1.01 -4.53 17.59
CA GLU A 94 -1.66 -3.26 17.33
C GLU A 94 -1.21 -2.75 15.96
N LEU A 95 -2.18 -2.50 15.08
CA LEU A 95 -1.90 -1.90 13.78
C LEU A 95 -1.52 -0.44 13.99
N PRO A 96 -0.54 0.10 13.24
CA PRO A 96 -0.27 1.52 13.26
C PRO A 96 -1.52 2.30 12.81
N GLY A 97 -1.78 3.42 13.46
CA GLY A 97 -2.84 4.34 13.04
C GLY A 97 -2.58 4.91 11.65
N VAL A 98 -3.63 5.35 10.96
CA VAL A 98 -3.54 5.96 9.63
C VAL A 98 -3.55 7.48 9.75
N ASP A 99 -2.47 8.12 9.29
CA ASP A 99 -2.40 9.57 9.13
C ASP A 99 -2.89 9.95 7.72
N TYR A 100 -4.19 10.27 7.61
CA TYR A 100 -4.82 10.58 6.32
C TYR A 100 -4.30 11.87 5.69
N GLU A 101 -3.91 12.87 6.49
CA GLU A 101 -3.36 14.12 5.96
C GLU A 101 -2.03 13.85 5.25
N ARG A 102 -1.16 13.08 5.91
CA ARG A 102 0.11 12.64 5.31
C ARG A 102 -0.11 11.73 4.12
N HIS A 103 -1.06 10.81 4.18
CA HIS A 103 -1.38 9.93 3.06
C HIS A 103 -1.82 10.73 1.84
N ARG A 104 -2.70 11.72 2.02
CA ARG A 104 -3.13 12.64 0.97
C ARG A 104 -1.95 13.44 0.39
N ALA A 105 -1.03 13.89 1.24
CA ALA A 105 0.17 14.60 0.78
C ALA A 105 1.08 13.71 -0.07
N VAL A 106 1.31 12.45 0.31
CA VAL A 106 2.09 11.49 -0.48
C VAL A 106 1.41 11.22 -1.82
N LEU A 107 0.10 10.98 -1.84
CA LEU A 107 -0.66 10.78 -3.07
C LEU A 107 -0.54 11.98 -4.02
N GLU A 108 -0.66 13.21 -3.50
CA GLU A 108 -0.52 14.43 -4.30
C GLU A 108 0.90 14.58 -4.88
N VAL A 109 1.94 14.32 -4.08
CA VAL A 109 3.33 14.36 -4.54
C VAL A 109 3.57 13.33 -5.64
N VAL A 110 3.13 12.08 -5.45
CA VAL A 110 3.30 11.02 -6.45
C VAL A 110 2.55 11.38 -7.74
N ARG A 111 1.30 11.84 -7.64
CA ARG A 111 0.51 12.27 -8.80
C ARG A 111 1.21 13.36 -9.60
N ARG A 112 1.75 14.39 -8.95
CA ARG A 112 2.50 15.46 -9.62
C ARG A 112 3.78 14.94 -10.27
N LEU A 113 4.57 14.14 -9.55
CA LEU A 113 5.81 13.59 -10.09
C LEU A 113 5.58 12.70 -11.33
N VAL A 114 4.47 11.95 -11.36
CA VAL A 114 4.04 11.19 -12.53
C VAL A 114 3.55 12.12 -13.64
N ALA A 115 2.68 13.08 -13.31
CA ALA A 115 2.10 14.03 -14.27
C ALA A 115 3.16 14.93 -14.92
N ASP A 116 4.25 15.24 -14.20
CA ASP A 116 5.43 15.98 -14.66
C ASP A 116 6.50 15.05 -15.27
N GLY A 117 6.32 13.73 -15.14
CA GLY A 117 7.19 12.65 -15.62
C GLY A 117 8.63 12.79 -15.16
N MET A 118 8.77 13.09 -13.88
CA MET A 118 10.04 13.19 -13.18
C MET A 118 10.53 11.83 -12.64
N LEU A 119 9.73 10.77 -12.82
CA LEU A 119 10.01 9.44 -12.28
C LEU A 119 10.41 8.47 -13.39
N ALA A 120 11.51 7.76 -13.18
CA ALA A 120 11.90 6.62 -14.01
C ALA A 120 11.07 5.36 -13.67
N GLY A 121 10.73 5.19 -12.39
CA GLY A 121 9.93 4.08 -11.88
C GLY A 121 9.24 4.47 -10.57
N VAL A 122 8.14 3.81 -10.25
CA VAL A 122 7.38 4.02 -9.00
C VAL A 122 6.70 2.73 -8.55
N HIS A 123 6.70 2.46 -7.26
CA HIS A 123 6.07 1.30 -6.64
C HIS A 123 5.55 1.68 -5.26
N ASP A 124 4.38 1.20 -4.87
CA ASP A 124 3.88 1.33 -3.50
C ASP A 124 4.62 0.37 -2.56
N VAL A 125 4.58 0.66 -1.27
CA VAL A 125 5.03 -0.27 -0.22
C VAL A 125 3.79 -0.87 0.42
N SER A 126 3.52 -2.13 0.14
CA SER A 126 2.31 -2.84 0.60
C SER A 126 2.67 -4.20 1.21
N ASP A 127 2.11 -5.29 0.69
CA ASP A 127 2.30 -6.63 1.24
C ASP A 127 3.77 -7.05 1.17
N GLY A 128 4.34 -7.38 2.34
CA GLY A 128 5.75 -7.78 2.45
C GLY A 128 6.74 -6.63 2.61
N GLY A 129 6.25 -5.39 2.66
CA GLY A 129 7.04 -4.22 3.07
C GLY A 129 8.09 -3.78 2.05
N ILE A 130 9.00 -2.92 2.51
CA ILE A 130 10.02 -2.27 1.67
C ILE A 130 10.91 -3.31 0.97
N GLY A 131 11.21 -4.43 1.64
CA GLY A 131 12.06 -5.48 1.09
C GLY A 131 11.47 -6.12 -0.15
N VAL A 132 10.16 -6.41 -0.13
CA VAL A 132 9.45 -6.99 -1.28
C VAL A 132 9.31 -5.97 -2.40
N ALA A 133 8.87 -4.74 -2.10
CA ALA A 133 8.74 -3.68 -3.11
C ALA A 133 10.05 -3.43 -3.87
N LEU A 134 11.19 -3.35 -3.16
CA LEU A 134 12.51 -3.19 -3.79
C LEU A 134 12.90 -4.41 -4.63
N ALA A 135 12.59 -5.63 -4.18
CA ALA A 135 12.89 -6.85 -4.93
C ALA A 135 12.05 -6.92 -6.23
N GLU A 136 10.76 -6.60 -6.17
CA GLU A 136 9.88 -6.55 -7.33
C GLU A 136 10.38 -5.53 -8.36
N MET A 137 10.72 -4.32 -7.92
CA MET A 137 11.28 -3.30 -8.80
C MET A 137 12.63 -3.73 -9.40
N ALA A 138 13.49 -4.40 -8.63
CA ALA A 138 14.79 -4.90 -9.10
C ALA A 138 14.62 -6.00 -10.16
N PHE A 139 13.70 -6.94 -9.96
CA PHE A 139 13.39 -7.98 -10.93
C PHE A 139 12.81 -7.40 -12.22
N ALA A 140 11.88 -6.45 -12.12
CA ALA A 140 11.29 -5.81 -13.28
C ALA A 140 12.32 -4.96 -14.07
N GLY A 141 13.27 -4.34 -13.37
CA GLY A 141 14.33 -3.51 -13.97
C GLY A 141 15.55 -4.29 -14.46
N GLY A 142 15.77 -5.51 -13.99
CA GLY A 142 16.97 -6.29 -14.28
C GLY A 142 18.26 -5.72 -13.67
N VAL A 143 18.13 -4.84 -12.67
CA VAL A 143 19.24 -4.15 -12.01
C VAL A 143 19.14 -4.30 -10.50
N GLY A 144 20.30 -4.29 -9.82
CA GLY A 144 20.36 -4.31 -8.36
C GLY A 144 20.16 -2.93 -7.75
N PHE A 145 20.17 -2.87 -6.41
CA PHE A 145 20.12 -1.61 -5.67
C PHE A 145 21.06 -1.62 -4.47
N ARG A 146 21.37 -0.41 -3.99
CA ARG A 146 21.98 -0.18 -2.68
C ARG A 146 21.17 0.89 -1.97
N VAL A 147 20.65 0.55 -0.79
CA VAL A 147 19.89 1.45 0.07
C VAL A 147 20.57 1.55 1.44
N THR A 148 20.35 2.68 2.11
CA THR A 148 20.85 2.97 3.46
C THR A 148 19.69 3.41 4.35
N GLY A 149 19.86 3.43 5.68
CA GLY A 149 18.80 3.81 6.61
C GLY A 149 17.85 2.67 6.97
N ILE A 150 18.30 1.43 6.82
CA ILE A 150 17.63 0.22 7.29
C ILE A 150 18.52 -0.37 8.38
N ASP A 151 18.15 -0.13 9.63
CA ASP A 151 18.89 -0.49 10.84
C ASP A 151 18.55 -1.91 11.32
N SER A 152 17.39 -2.45 10.92
CA SER A 152 16.99 -3.81 11.28
C SER A 152 16.20 -4.51 10.18
N HIS A 153 16.23 -5.84 10.17
CA HIS A 153 15.41 -6.64 9.27
C HIS A 153 13.90 -6.37 9.42
N ALA A 154 13.42 -5.93 10.59
CA ALA A 154 12.02 -5.62 10.80
C ALA A 154 11.57 -4.44 9.94
N GLN A 155 12.45 -3.48 9.64
CA GLN A 155 12.13 -2.34 8.77
C GLN A 155 11.96 -2.73 7.29
N LEU A 156 12.31 -3.97 6.92
CA LEU A 156 12.04 -4.48 5.58
C LEU A 156 10.62 -5.00 5.40
N PHE A 157 9.88 -5.26 6.50
CA PHE A 157 8.66 -6.07 6.51
C PHE A 157 7.49 -5.42 7.26
#